data_AF-A0A2W1BJ04-F1
#
_entry.id   AF-A0A2W1BJ04-F1
#
_cell.length_a   1.000
_cell.length_b   1.000
_cell.length_c   1.000
_cell.angle_alpha   90.00
_cell.angle_beta   90.00
_cell.angle_gamma   90.00
#
_symmetry.space_group_name_H-M   'P 1'
#
loop_
_entity.id
_entity.type
_entity.pdbx_description
1 polymer ?
#
loop_
_entity_poly.entity_id
_entity_poly.type
_entity_poly.pdbx_seq_one_letter_code
_entity_poly.pdbx_strand_id
1 'polypeptide(L)'
;MVPHKPTNGPKLTRAHRTARLHFARSHLNCTQQDWSRVLFSDESKIVLHSNDGRKKVYRRKGERFAQCCFEERVAYGGGSRTVWGGISANGKTQLEVVTGPRLPTLNAERYIRECLGPHVIFLFMHDNAGAHAACIVREYLRDVNITVMDWPARSPDMNPIEHMWDEEKRRVRARQPFAQTMQELKTAIEEEWEMIPQNFIERLIKPMSNVMRAVVDAHGGNTRY
;
A
#
# COMPACT_ATOMS: atom_id res chain seq x y z
N MET A 1 -20.22 11.41 -26.56
CA MET A 1 -19.13 10.99 -25.65
C MET A 1 -19.74 10.53 -24.34
N VAL A 2 -19.35 9.36 -23.84
CA VAL A 2 -19.81 8.89 -22.51
C VAL A 2 -18.91 9.53 -21.46
N PRO A 3 -19.44 10.24 -20.46
CA PRO A 3 -18.61 10.84 -19.41
C PRO A 3 -18.05 9.74 -18.50
N HIS A 4 -16.73 9.72 -18.34
CA HIS A 4 -16.02 8.84 -17.41
C HIS A 4 -15.58 9.62 -16.17
N LYS A 5 -15.55 8.96 -15.00
CA LYS A 5 -14.96 9.53 -13.80
C LYS A 5 -13.44 9.64 -13.98
N PRO A 6 -12.80 10.74 -13.53
CA PRO A 6 -11.35 10.84 -13.53
C PRO A 6 -10.73 9.79 -12.61
N THR A 7 -9.57 9.25 -13.01
CA THR A 7 -8.76 8.37 -12.16
C THR A 7 -8.06 9.20 -11.10
N ASN A 8 -8.02 8.69 -9.86
CA ASN A 8 -7.28 9.31 -8.78
C ASN A 8 -5.79 8.97 -8.89
N GLY A 9 -4.93 9.93 -8.64
CA GLY A 9 -3.48 9.74 -8.58
C GLY A 9 -2.81 10.92 -7.88
N PRO A 10 -1.55 10.77 -7.45
CA PRO A 10 -0.86 11.84 -6.76
C PRO A 10 -0.64 13.04 -7.70
N LYS A 11 -0.66 14.24 -7.11
CA LYS A 11 -0.21 15.44 -7.81
C LYS A 11 1.31 15.40 -7.96
N LEU A 12 1.79 15.39 -9.21
CA LEU A 12 3.21 15.33 -9.53
C LEU A 12 3.75 16.70 -9.93
N THR A 13 4.89 17.09 -9.33
CA THR A 13 5.68 18.25 -9.77
C THR A 13 6.63 17.84 -10.89
N ARG A 14 7.27 18.81 -11.55
CA ARG A 14 8.33 18.53 -12.54
C ARG A 14 9.48 17.71 -11.93
N ALA A 15 9.86 18.01 -10.69
CA ALA A 15 10.89 17.26 -9.98
C ALA A 15 10.48 15.79 -9.77
N HIS A 16 9.23 15.53 -9.32
CA HIS A 16 8.74 14.17 -9.16
C HIS A 16 8.76 13.39 -10.48
N ARG A 17 8.27 13.99 -11.57
CA ARG A 17 8.28 13.33 -12.90
C ARG A 17 9.70 13.02 -13.37
N THR A 18 10.63 13.93 -13.13
CA THR A 18 12.04 13.73 -13.52
C THR A 18 12.67 12.58 -12.74
N ALA A 19 12.47 12.53 -11.42
CA ALA A 19 12.97 11.44 -10.57
C ALA A 19 12.34 10.09 -10.95
N ARG A 20 11.02 10.04 -11.15
CA ARG A 20 10.30 8.84 -11.61
C ARG A 20 10.81 8.34 -12.96
N LEU A 21 11.00 9.24 -13.92
CA LEU A 21 11.52 8.89 -15.23
C LEU A 21 12.97 8.37 -15.17
N HIS A 22 13.82 9.01 -14.36
CA HIS A 22 15.18 8.57 -14.14
C HIS A 22 15.21 7.16 -13.54
N PHE A 23 14.48 6.95 -12.43
CA PHE A 23 14.37 5.65 -11.79
C PHE A 23 13.90 4.58 -12.77
N ALA A 24 12.81 4.84 -13.49
CA ALA A 24 12.25 3.86 -14.43
C ALA A 24 13.24 3.49 -15.52
N ARG A 25 13.97 4.47 -16.09
CA ARG A 25 15.02 4.23 -17.09
C ARG A 25 16.16 3.36 -16.55
N SER A 26 16.63 3.64 -15.34
CA SER A 26 17.70 2.85 -14.71
C SER A 26 17.31 1.41 -14.43
N HIS A 27 16.01 1.11 -14.31
CA HIS A 27 15.48 -0.21 -14.01
C HIS A 27 14.72 -0.87 -15.18
N LEU A 28 14.81 -0.34 -16.41
CA LEU A 28 14.15 -0.92 -17.59
C LEU A 28 14.66 -2.33 -17.92
N ASN A 29 15.93 -2.58 -17.66
CA ASN A 29 16.60 -3.86 -17.94
C ASN A 29 16.54 -4.82 -16.75
N CYS A 30 15.93 -4.43 -15.63
CA CYS A 30 15.76 -5.33 -14.49
C CYS A 30 14.86 -6.50 -14.89
N THR A 31 15.38 -7.70 -14.65
CA THR A 31 14.70 -8.96 -14.92
C THR A 31 13.69 -9.25 -13.82
N GLN A 32 12.81 -10.23 -14.06
CA GLN A 32 11.92 -10.73 -13.02
C GLN A 32 12.70 -11.24 -11.79
N GLN A 33 13.89 -11.80 -11.98
CA GLN A 33 14.74 -12.27 -10.89
C GLN A 33 15.33 -11.13 -10.06
N ASP A 34 15.56 -9.97 -10.67
CA ASP A 34 16.01 -8.78 -9.92
C ASP A 34 14.88 -8.27 -9.01
N TRP A 35 13.67 -8.17 -9.57
CA TRP A 35 12.48 -7.77 -8.81
C TRP A 35 12.06 -8.78 -7.74
N SER A 36 12.35 -10.08 -7.95
CA SER A 36 12.03 -11.12 -6.96
C SER A 36 12.85 -11.01 -5.68
N ARG A 37 13.97 -10.26 -5.72
CA ARG A 37 14.84 -10.00 -4.56
C ARG A 37 14.45 -8.75 -3.79
N VAL A 38 13.43 -8.00 -4.21
CA VAL A 38 13.03 -6.76 -3.54
C VAL A 38 11.94 -7.04 -2.52
N LEU A 39 12.08 -6.52 -1.30
CA LEU A 39 11.02 -6.48 -0.31
C LEU A 39 10.33 -5.12 -0.43
N PHE A 40 9.15 -5.12 -1.04
CA PHE A 40 8.30 -3.93 -1.15
C PHE A 40 7.54 -3.76 0.16
N SER A 41 7.70 -2.64 0.84
CA SER A 41 7.00 -2.35 2.10
C SER A 41 6.29 -1.01 2.05
N ASP A 42 5.28 -0.87 2.89
CA ASP A 42 4.55 0.38 3.09
C ASP A 42 3.65 0.30 4.33
N GLU A 43 3.10 1.43 4.76
CA GLU A 43 2.02 1.49 5.74
C GLU A 43 0.65 1.69 5.08
N SER A 44 -0.38 1.09 5.67
CA SER A 44 -1.75 1.27 5.21
C SER A 44 -2.72 1.45 6.36
N LYS A 45 -3.66 2.37 6.19
CA LYS A 45 -4.75 2.59 7.13
C LYS A 45 -5.98 1.77 6.73
N ILE A 46 -6.44 0.92 7.64
CA ILE A 46 -7.66 0.12 7.52
C ILE A 46 -8.66 0.63 8.55
N VAL A 47 -9.88 0.97 8.11
CA VAL A 47 -10.95 1.51 8.96
C VAL A 47 -11.99 0.43 9.26
N LEU A 48 -12.63 0.51 10.43
CA LEU A 48 -13.62 -0.45 10.91
C LEU A 48 -14.84 -0.52 9.97
N HIS A 49 -15.34 0.64 9.57
CA HIS A 49 -16.41 0.79 8.60
C HIS A 49 -15.87 1.56 7.38
N SER A 50 -15.43 0.84 6.35
CA SER A 50 -15.05 1.44 5.06
C SER A 50 -16.15 1.26 4.01
N ASN A 51 -16.28 2.28 3.16
CA ASN A 51 -17.00 2.20 1.91
C ASN A 51 -15.99 2.40 0.77
N ASP A 52 -15.86 1.41 -0.12
CA ASP A 52 -14.94 1.48 -1.27
C ASP A 52 -15.53 2.26 -2.47
N GLY A 53 -16.78 2.73 -2.34
CA GLY A 53 -17.52 3.46 -3.36
C GLY A 53 -17.93 2.60 -4.55
N ARG A 54 -17.74 1.28 -4.48
CA ARG A 54 -18.05 0.32 -5.56
C ARG A 54 -19.49 -0.20 -5.47
N LYS A 55 -20.14 -0.08 -4.32
CA LYS A 55 -21.58 -0.39 -4.17
C LYS A 55 -22.40 0.56 -5.04
N LYS A 56 -23.21 -0.01 -5.93
CA LYS A 56 -24.13 0.73 -6.82
C LYS A 56 -25.56 0.49 -6.37
N VAL A 57 -26.38 1.53 -6.45
CA VAL A 57 -27.83 1.45 -6.25
C VAL A 57 -28.53 1.80 -7.56
N TYR A 58 -29.56 1.01 -7.91
CA TYR A 58 -30.46 1.33 -9.02
C TYR A 58 -31.66 2.08 -8.46
N ARG A 59 -32.05 3.21 -9.08
CA ARG A 59 -33.17 4.04 -8.63
C ARG A 59 -33.79 4.82 -9.78
N ARG A 60 -35.09 5.15 -9.67
CA ARG A 60 -35.80 6.01 -10.61
C ARG A 60 -35.56 7.51 -10.32
N LYS A 61 -35.99 8.37 -11.24
CA LYS A 61 -35.95 9.84 -11.06
C LYS A 61 -36.86 10.23 -9.88
N GLY A 62 -36.30 10.92 -8.88
CA GLY A 62 -37.02 11.31 -7.65
C GLY A 62 -36.70 10.44 -6.43
N GLU A 63 -36.23 9.20 -6.63
CA GLU A 63 -35.95 8.24 -5.54
C GLU A 63 -34.57 8.46 -4.90
N ARG A 64 -33.97 9.64 -5.07
CA ARG A 64 -32.62 9.92 -4.54
C ARG A 64 -32.54 9.73 -3.02
N PHE A 65 -33.63 10.02 -2.32
CA PHE A 65 -33.72 10.00 -0.86
C PHE A 65 -34.52 8.79 -0.33
N ALA A 66 -34.73 7.74 -1.12
CA ALA A 66 -35.28 6.49 -0.60
C ALA A 66 -34.24 5.82 0.33
N GLN A 67 -34.67 5.25 1.47
CA GLN A 67 -33.75 4.69 2.47
C GLN A 67 -32.82 3.60 1.88
N CYS A 68 -33.34 2.77 0.97
CA CYS A 68 -32.55 1.76 0.25
C CYS A 68 -31.47 2.34 -0.69
N CYS A 69 -31.51 3.64 -0.98
CA CYS A 69 -30.51 4.37 -1.75
C CYS A 69 -29.46 5.07 -0.88
N PHE A 70 -29.59 5.00 0.44
CA PHE A 70 -28.57 5.48 1.36
C PHE A 70 -27.60 4.36 1.71
N GLU A 71 -26.36 4.77 1.96
CA GLU A 71 -25.36 3.96 2.62
C GLU A 71 -24.94 4.71 3.87
N GLU A 72 -25.28 4.14 5.01
CA GLU A 72 -25.00 4.74 6.31
C GLU A 72 -23.49 4.86 6.52
N ARG A 73 -23.06 5.99 7.08
CA ARG A 73 -21.65 6.28 7.33
C ARG A 73 -21.46 6.59 8.80
N VAL A 74 -20.52 5.88 9.41
CA VAL A 74 -20.04 6.20 10.76
C VAL A 74 -18.94 7.26 10.64
N ALA A 75 -18.94 8.26 11.51
CA ALA A 75 -17.89 9.27 11.56
C ALA A 75 -16.51 8.58 11.71
N TYR A 76 -15.53 9.02 10.91
CA TYR A 76 -14.18 8.45 10.86
C TYR A 76 -14.13 6.92 10.63
N GLY A 77 -15.19 6.34 10.07
CA GLY A 77 -15.31 4.91 9.85
C GLY A 77 -15.35 4.09 11.15
N GLY A 78 -15.72 4.68 12.29
CA GLY A 78 -15.76 3.98 13.59
C GLY A 78 -14.39 3.69 14.21
N GLY A 79 -13.30 4.21 13.62
CA GLY A 79 -11.93 3.97 14.06
C GLY A 79 -11.07 3.31 12.98
N SER A 80 -9.75 3.34 13.17
CA SER A 80 -8.78 2.79 12.20
C SER A 80 -7.56 2.16 12.85
N ARG A 81 -6.97 1.18 12.17
CA ARG A 81 -5.63 0.66 12.44
C ARG A 81 -4.73 1.04 11.27
N THR A 82 -3.56 1.58 11.57
CA THR A 82 -2.45 1.62 10.63
C THR A 82 -1.65 0.35 10.82
N VAL A 83 -1.37 -0.32 9.72
CA VAL A 83 -0.53 -1.51 9.68
C VAL A 83 0.67 -1.27 8.79
N TRP A 84 1.75 -2.00 9.03
CA TRP A 84 2.91 -2.11 8.18
C TRP A 84 3.08 -3.55 7.74
N GLY A 85 3.50 -3.75 6.49
CA GLY A 85 3.87 -5.05 5.99
C GLY A 85 4.82 -4.94 4.81
N GLY A 86 5.43 -6.06 4.46
CA GLY A 86 6.26 -6.21 3.29
C GLY A 86 5.85 -7.41 2.45
N ILE A 87 5.99 -7.28 1.13
CA ILE A 87 5.79 -8.37 0.17
C ILE A 87 7.01 -8.52 -0.74
N SER A 88 7.33 -9.75 -1.06
CA SER A 88 8.36 -10.15 -2.02
C SER A 88 7.87 -11.33 -2.84
N ALA A 89 8.58 -11.66 -3.92
CA ALA A 89 8.21 -12.83 -4.72
C ALA A 89 8.29 -14.14 -3.94
N ASN A 90 9.06 -14.18 -2.84
CA ASN A 90 9.30 -15.38 -2.05
C ASN A 90 8.42 -15.49 -0.80
N GLY A 91 7.72 -14.42 -0.42
CA GLY A 91 6.92 -14.38 0.80
C GLY A 91 6.43 -12.99 1.14
N LYS A 92 5.70 -12.90 2.24
CA LYS A 92 5.29 -11.67 2.90
C LYS A 92 5.79 -11.67 4.34
N THR A 93 5.98 -10.49 4.91
CA THR A 93 6.33 -10.35 6.34
C THR A 93 5.14 -10.71 7.21
N GLN A 94 5.38 -10.90 8.51
CA GLN A 94 4.31 -10.74 9.47
C GLN A 94 3.78 -9.30 9.37
N LEU A 95 2.48 -9.14 9.56
CA LEU A 95 1.87 -7.82 9.57
C LEU A 95 2.04 -7.16 10.94
N GLU A 96 2.50 -5.92 10.95
CA GLU A 96 2.74 -5.16 12.17
C GLU A 96 1.66 -4.09 12.36
N VAL A 97 0.99 -4.09 13.52
CA VAL A 97 -0.03 -3.08 13.82
C VAL A 97 0.62 -1.86 14.46
N VAL A 98 0.87 -0.87 13.63
CA VAL A 98 1.64 0.34 13.93
C VAL A 98 0.90 1.34 14.82
N THR A 99 -0.42 1.47 14.66
CA THR A 99 -1.23 2.40 15.48
C THR A 99 -2.29 1.73 16.33
N GLY A 100 -2.32 2.13 17.60
CA GLY A 100 -3.27 1.72 18.63
C GLY A 100 -3.85 2.94 19.35
N PRO A 101 -4.84 2.77 20.25
CA PRO A 101 -5.47 3.90 20.97
C PRO A 101 -4.48 4.75 21.79
N ARG A 102 -3.29 4.21 22.10
CA ARG A 102 -2.23 4.84 22.89
C ARG A 102 -1.00 5.26 22.08
N LEU A 103 -0.92 4.90 20.79
CA LEU A 103 0.26 5.12 19.95
C LEU A 103 -0.19 5.58 18.55
N PRO A 104 -0.33 6.90 18.32
CA PRO A 104 -1.00 7.42 17.12
C PRO A 104 -0.10 7.46 15.87
N THR A 105 1.23 7.35 16.03
CA THR A 105 2.18 7.52 14.92
C THR A 105 3.37 6.56 15.01
N LEU A 106 3.87 6.15 13.85
CA LEU A 106 5.16 5.47 13.72
C LEU A 106 6.26 6.53 13.73
N ASN A 107 7.18 6.44 14.68
CA ASN A 107 8.39 7.25 14.66
C ASN A 107 9.57 6.38 14.19
N ALA A 108 10.72 7.01 13.94
CA ALA A 108 11.91 6.34 13.44
C ALA A 108 12.38 5.15 14.29
N GLU A 109 12.40 5.29 15.63
CA GLU A 109 12.81 4.23 16.54
C GLU A 109 11.86 3.03 16.53
N ARG A 110 10.55 3.30 16.53
CA ARG A 110 9.52 2.25 16.42
C ARG A 110 9.61 1.55 15.08
N TYR A 111 9.85 2.30 14.00
CA TYR A 111 10.02 1.72 12.68
C TYR A 111 11.17 0.72 12.64
N ILE A 112 12.32 1.07 13.22
CA ILE A 112 13.46 0.14 13.33
C ILE A 112 13.07 -1.11 14.12
N ARG A 113 12.50 -0.92 15.32
CA ARG A 113 12.23 -2.03 16.25
C ARG A 113 11.11 -2.96 15.78
N GLU A 114 10.01 -2.38 15.30
CA GLU A 114 8.77 -3.09 15.02
C GLU A 114 8.72 -3.57 13.57
N CYS A 115 9.22 -2.78 12.61
CA CYS A 115 9.10 -3.08 11.18
C CYS A 115 10.39 -3.65 10.58
N LEU A 116 11.54 -3.02 10.83
CA LEU A 116 12.78 -3.40 10.14
C LEU A 116 13.46 -4.62 10.76
N GLY A 117 13.72 -4.58 12.06
CA GLY A 117 14.53 -5.58 12.76
C GLY A 117 14.05 -7.03 12.61
N PRO A 118 12.74 -7.32 12.72
CA PRO A 118 12.26 -8.69 12.61
C PRO A 118 12.20 -9.23 11.16
N HIS A 119 12.15 -8.33 10.16
CA HIS A 119 11.61 -8.69 8.83
C HIS A 119 12.55 -8.44 7.65
N VAL A 120 13.53 -7.55 7.78
CA VAL A 120 14.31 -7.07 6.62
C VAL A 120 15.71 -7.69 6.60
N ILE A 121 16.01 -8.42 5.53
CA ILE A 121 17.21 -9.27 5.44
C ILE A 121 18.01 -9.01 4.14
N PHE A 122 17.48 -8.23 3.19
CA PHE A 122 18.05 -8.05 1.84
C PHE A 122 17.72 -6.68 1.21
N LEU A 123 17.68 -6.58 -0.12
CA LEU A 123 17.27 -5.39 -0.88
C LEU A 123 15.86 -4.93 -0.49
N PHE A 124 15.81 -3.80 0.22
CA PHE A 124 14.62 -3.25 0.83
C PHE A 124 14.10 -2.05 0.06
N MET A 125 12.79 -1.99 -0.13
CA MET A 125 12.09 -0.83 -0.65
C MET A 125 11.13 -0.31 0.41
N HIS A 126 11.35 0.95 0.78
CA HIS A 126 10.41 1.77 1.51
C HIS A 126 10.34 3.16 0.87
N ASP A 127 9.26 3.89 1.14
CA ASP A 127 9.17 5.26 0.68
C ASP A 127 10.08 6.20 1.50
N ASN A 128 10.24 7.43 1.02
CA ASN A 128 11.06 8.43 1.70
C ASN A 128 10.24 9.28 2.70
N ALA A 129 9.27 8.68 3.40
CA ALA A 129 8.54 9.35 4.47
C ALA A 129 9.47 9.83 5.58
N GLY A 130 9.04 10.83 6.35
CA GLY A 130 9.90 11.51 7.34
C GLY A 130 10.53 10.55 8.36
N ALA A 131 9.81 9.52 8.80
CA ALA A 131 10.35 8.50 9.71
C ALA A 131 11.42 7.62 9.03
N HIS A 132 11.21 7.26 7.76
CA HIS A 132 12.11 6.41 6.97
C HIS A 132 13.40 7.14 6.59
N ALA A 133 13.30 8.46 6.35
CA ALA A 133 14.40 9.33 5.99
C ALA A 133 15.26 9.79 7.18
N ALA A 134 14.86 9.46 8.42
CA ALA A 134 15.55 9.88 9.63
C ALA A 134 16.98 9.30 9.71
N CYS A 135 17.90 10.07 10.28
CA CYS A 135 19.31 9.70 10.37
C CYS A 135 19.51 8.34 11.04
N ILE A 136 18.81 8.10 12.16
CA ILE A 136 18.87 6.85 12.92
C ILE A 136 18.42 5.63 12.10
N VAL A 137 17.44 5.79 11.19
CA VAL A 137 17.00 4.69 10.31
C VAL A 137 18.06 4.40 9.25
N ARG A 138 18.64 5.43 8.65
CA ARG A 138 19.72 5.29 7.66
C ARG A 138 20.98 4.67 8.27
N GLU A 139 21.32 5.06 9.49
CA GLU A 139 22.43 4.48 10.26
C GLU A 139 22.16 3.01 10.56
N TYR A 140 20.99 2.69 11.12
CA TYR A 140 20.59 1.32 11.37
C TYR A 140 20.70 0.43 10.12
N LEU A 141 20.08 0.85 9.00
CA LEU A 141 20.10 0.09 7.75
C LEU A 141 21.54 -0.11 7.22
N ARG A 142 22.43 0.87 7.42
CA ARG A 142 23.85 0.73 7.09
C ARG A 142 24.55 -0.29 8.00
N ASP A 143 24.30 -0.21 9.30
CA ASP A 143 24.94 -1.06 10.32
C ASP A 143 24.55 -2.54 10.16
N VAL A 144 23.31 -2.81 9.74
CA VAL A 144 22.85 -4.17 9.44
C VAL A 144 23.05 -4.57 7.96
N ASN A 145 23.79 -3.76 7.19
CA ASN A 145 24.16 -4.01 5.79
C ASN A 145 22.96 -4.26 4.85
N ILE A 146 21.85 -3.55 5.07
CA ILE A 146 20.66 -3.59 4.22
C ILE A 146 20.81 -2.57 3.09
N THR A 147 20.71 -3.05 1.86
CA THR A 147 20.67 -2.17 0.68
C THR A 147 19.26 -1.63 0.49
N VAL A 148 19.12 -0.30 0.43
CA VAL A 148 17.84 0.37 0.17
C VAL A 148 17.75 0.76 -1.29
N MET A 149 16.63 0.45 -1.94
CA MET A 149 16.33 0.89 -3.30
C MET A 149 16.00 2.39 -3.32
N ASP A 150 16.61 3.14 -4.23
CA ASP A 150 16.38 4.59 -4.40
C ASP A 150 14.99 4.87 -5.00
N TRP A 151 13.96 4.93 -4.15
CA TRP A 151 12.57 5.01 -4.59
C TRP A 151 12.10 6.46 -4.80
N PRO A 152 11.52 6.80 -5.98
CA PRO A 152 11.08 8.16 -6.25
C PRO A 152 9.83 8.53 -5.45
N ALA A 153 9.83 9.71 -4.83
CA ALA A 153 8.70 10.21 -4.05
C ALA A 153 7.38 10.28 -4.86
N ARG A 154 6.25 10.05 -4.16
CA ARG A 154 4.89 10.04 -4.72
C ARG A 154 4.69 9.03 -5.85
N SER A 155 5.13 7.80 -5.62
CA SER A 155 5.05 6.72 -6.60
C SER A 155 4.27 5.48 -6.12
N PRO A 156 3.02 5.63 -5.65
CA PRO A 156 2.21 4.48 -5.22
C PRO A 156 1.89 3.53 -6.38
N ASP A 157 1.70 4.07 -7.60
CA ASP A 157 1.45 3.28 -8.82
C ASP A 157 2.64 2.39 -9.24
N MET A 158 3.81 2.61 -8.65
CA MET A 158 4.98 1.78 -8.87
C MET A 158 5.16 0.71 -7.80
N ASN A 159 4.47 0.82 -6.65
CA ASN A 159 4.67 -0.03 -5.49
C ASN A 159 3.62 -1.17 -5.47
N PRO A 160 4.00 -2.43 -5.72
CA PRO A 160 3.05 -3.55 -5.77
C PRO A 160 2.25 -3.75 -4.47
N ILE A 161 2.77 -3.33 -3.32
CA ILE A 161 2.08 -3.51 -2.03
C ILE A 161 0.79 -2.68 -1.94
N GLU A 162 0.64 -1.62 -2.74
CA GLU A 162 -0.60 -0.84 -2.79
C GLU A 162 -1.78 -1.70 -3.27
N HIS A 163 -1.53 -2.58 -4.25
CA HIS A 163 -2.51 -3.57 -4.68
C HIS A 163 -2.78 -4.65 -3.64
N MET A 164 -1.75 -5.02 -2.86
CA MET A 164 -1.91 -5.92 -1.72
C MET A 164 -2.83 -5.29 -0.66
N TRP A 165 -2.67 -4.00 -0.36
CA TRP A 165 -3.53 -3.28 0.57
C TRP A 165 -4.98 -3.17 0.08
N ASP A 166 -5.19 -3.00 -1.22
CA ASP A 166 -6.53 -3.00 -1.80
C ASP A 166 -7.23 -4.36 -1.64
N GLU A 167 -6.50 -5.45 -1.84
CA GLU A 167 -6.98 -6.82 -1.64
C GLU A 167 -7.28 -7.09 -0.16
N GLU A 168 -6.37 -6.72 0.73
CA GLU A 168 -6.52 -6.86 2.19
C GLU A 168 -7.79 -6.13 2.68
N LYS A 169 -7.91 -4.84 2.33
CA LYS A 169 -9.10 -4.04 2.66
C LYS A 169 -10.37 -4.65 2.09
N ARG A 170 -10.32 -5.26 0.91
CA ARG A 170 -11.47 -5.92 0.27
C ARG A 170 -11.89 -7.16 1.05
N ARG A 171 -10.93 -7.98 1.47
CA ARG A 171 -11.17 -9.20 2.25
C ARG A 171 -11.74 -8.90 3.62
N VAL A 172 -11.11 -7.98 4.36
CA VAL A 172 -11.59 -7.53 5.69
C VAL A 172 -13.02 -7.00 5.61
N ARG A 173 -13.37 -6.25 4.55
CA ARG A 173 -14.75 -5.78 4.31
C ARG A 173 -15.74 -6.90 4.00
N ALA A 174 -15.31 -7.95 3.31
CA ALA A 174 -16.18 -9.03 2.87
C ALA A 174 -16.47 -10.07 3.98
N ARG A 175 -15.70 -10.02 5.06
CA ARG A 175 -15.77 -10.96 6.18
C ARG A 175 -17.14 -10.99 6.86
N GLN A 176 -17.55 -12.19 7.30
CA GLN A 176 -18.75 -12.42 8.09
C GLN A 176 -18.42 -13.23 9.36
N PRO A 177 -18.91 -12.81 10.55
CA PRO A 177 -19.55 -11.53 10.83
C PRO A 177 -18.57 -10.35 10.62
N PHE A 178 -19.12 -9.16 10.36
CA PHE A 178 -18.32 -7.93 10.25
C PHE A 178 -17.76 -7.53 11.62
N ALA A 179 -16.50 -7.06 11.64
CA ALA A 179 -15.91 -6.52 12.85
C ALA A 179 -16.70 -5.31 13.37
N GLN A 180 -17.07 -5.33 14.66
CA GLN A 180 -17.77 -4.27 15.38
C GLN A 180 -16.84 -3.53 16.34
N THR A 181 -15.68 -4.13 16.67
CA THR A 181 -14.72 -3.53 17.61
C THR A 181 -13.34 -3.37 16.98
N MET A 182 -12.53 -2.47 17.54
CA MET A 182 -11.13 -2.27 17.11
C MET A 182 -10.23 -3.47 17.38
N GLN A 183 -10.64 -4.38 18.27
CA GLN A 183 -9.94 -5.64 18.52
C GLN A 183 -10.31 -6.68 17.47
N GLU A 184 -11.61 -6.83 17.17
CA GLU A 184 -12.07 -7.69 16.07
C GLU A 184 -11.49 -7.25 14.73
N LEU A 185 -11.37 -5.93 14.49
CA LEU A 185 -10.74 -5.41 13.28
C LEU A 185 -9.26 -5.83 13.20
N LYS A 186 -8.53 -5.76 14.33
CA LYS A 186 -7.13 -6.20 14.38
C LYS A 186 -7.03 -7.69 14.01
N THR A 187 -7.81 -8.53 14.67
CA THR A 187 -7.85 -9.98 14.39
C THR A 187 -8.22 -10.27 12.94
N ALA A 188 -9.22 -9.56 12.41
CA ALA A 188 -9.64 -9.75 11.02
C ALA A 188 -8.54 -9.40 10.02
N ILE A 189 -7.83 -8.30 10.25
CA ILE A 189 -6.70 -7.88 9.40
C ILE A 189 -5.55 -8.92 9.46
N GLU A 190 -5.19 -9.39 10.66
CA GLU A 190 -4.11 -10.36 10.82
C GLU A 190 -4.45 -11.70 10.13
N GLU A 191 -5.67 -12.19 10.29
CA GLU A 191 -6.10 -13.45 9.67
C GLU A 191 -6.25 -13.35 8.15
N GLU A 192 -6.80 -12.24 7.62
CA GLU A 192 -6.94 -12.07 6.18
C GLU A 192 -5.58 -11.91 5.49
N TRP A 193 -4.64 -11.19 6.13
CA TRP A 193 -3.27 -11.08 5.65
C TRP A 193 -2.63 -12.45 5.47
N GLU A 194 -2.73 -13.32 6.47
CA GLU A 194 -2.21 -14.69 6.41
C GLU A 194 -2.87 -15.52 5.30
N MET A 195 -4.16 -15.35 5.10
CA MET A 195 -4.96 -16.06 4.10
C MET A 195 -4.76 -15.57 2.65
N ILE A 196 -4.00 -14.50 2.41
CA ILE A 196 -3.63 -14.10 1.05
C ILE A 196 -2.55 -15.05 0.52
N PRO A 197 -2.82 -15.79 -0.57
CA PRO A 197 -1.89 -16.81 -1.05
C PRO A 197 -0.69 -16.19 -1.77
N GLN A 198 0.47 -16.85 -1.70
CA GLN A 198 1.71 -16.38 -2.31
C GLN A 198 1.61 -16.15 -3.82
N ASN A 199 0.81 -16.97 -4.52
CA ASN A 199 0.57 -16.81 -5.96
C ASN A 199 -0.14 -15.49 -6.33
N PHE A 200 -0.85 -14.86 -5.39
CA PHE A 200 -1.40 -13.53 -5.58
C PHE A 200 -0.28 -12.49 -5.59
N ILE A 201 0.62 -12.54 -4.60
CA ILE A 201 1.78 -11.64 -4.48
C ILE A 201 2.69 -11.74 -5.70
N GLU A 202 2.99 -12.95 -6.16
CA GLU A 202 3.78 -13.15 -7.37
C GLU A 202 3.17 -12.45 -8.60
N ARG A 203 1.83 -12.45 -8.74
CA ARG A 203 1.15 -11.77 -9.84
C ARG A 203 1.26 -10.25 -9.76
N LEU A 204 1.44 -9.69 -8.57
CA LEU A 204 1.68 -8.26 -8.37
C LEU A 204 3.12 -7.86 -8.76
N ILE A 205 4.10 -8.73 -8.51
CA ILE A 205 5.52 -8.44 -8.77
C ILE A 205 5.93 -8.77 -10.22
N LYS A 206 5.35 -9.80 -10.83
CA LYS A 206 5.59 -10.18 -12.24
C LYS A 206 5.57 -9.01 -13.24
N PRO A 207 4.62 -8.05 -13.19
CA PRO A 207 4.56 -6.95 -14.14
C PRO A 207 5.53 -5.79 -13.88
N MET A 208 6.45 -5.86 -12.91
CA MET A 208 7.30 -4.71 -12.55
C MET A 208 8.08 -4.09 -13.71
N SER A 209 8.61 -4.89 -14.64
CA SER A 209 9.27 -4.33 -15.84
C SER A 209 8.29 -3.59 -16.77
N ASN A 210 7.02 -4.00 -16.81
CA ASN A 210 5.96 -3.28 -17.54
C ASN A 210 5.56 -1.98 -16.84
N VAL A 211 5.57 -1.96 -15.49
CA VAL A 211 5.37 -0.74 -14.70
C VAL A 211 6.44 0.29 -15.05
N MET A 212 7.73 -0.11 -15.06
CA MET A 212 8.82 0.79 -15.45
C MET A 212 8.63 1.34 -16.86
N ARG A 213 8.27 0.47 -17.82
CA ARG A 213 7.97 0.92 -19.20
C ARG A 213 6.83 1.94 -19.24
N ALA A 214 5.74 1.68 -18.54
CA ALA A 214 4.60 2.60 -18.50
C ALA A 214 4.97 3.97 -17.90
N VAL A 215 5.84 4.01 -16.89
CA VAL A 215 6.35 5.28 -16.33
C VAL A 215 7.20 6.03 -17.35
N VAL A 216 8.03 5.32 -18.12
CA VAL A 216 8.83 5.92 -19.20
C VAL A 216 7.93 6.50 -20.29
N ASP A 217 6.94 5.73 -20.74
CA ASP A 217 5.97 6.15 -21.77
C ASP A 217 5.14 7.36 -21.31
N ALA A 218 4.83 7.43 -20.02
CA ALA A 218 4.13 8.57 -19.41
C ALA A 218 5.06 9.79 -19.12
N HIS A 219 6.34 9.73 -19.49
CA HIS A 219 7.36 10.72 -19.16
C HIS A 219 7.37 11.05 -17.65
N GLY A 220 7.43 10.00 -16.82
CA GLY A 220 7.38 10.11 -15.36
C GLY A 220 6.02 10.48 -14.77
N GLY A 221 4.96 10.51 -15.59
CA GLY A 221 3.59 10.76 -15.15
C GLY A 221 2.95 9.62 -14.36
N ASN A 222 1.69 9.79 -13.96
CA ASN A 222 0.90 8.73 -13.34
C ASN A 222 0.59 7.64 -14.37
N THR A 223 0.61 6.39 -13.94
CA THR A 223 0.27 5.25 -14.79
C THR A 223 -1.09 4.65 -14.41
N ARG A 224 -1.47 3.54 -15.06
CA ARG A 224 -2.69 2.79 -14.77
C ARG A 224 -2.53 1.79 -13.61
N TYR A 225 -1.28 1.58 -13.18
CA TYR A 225 -0.93 0.70 -12.09
C TYR A 225 -1.23 1.40 -10.77
#